data_AF-A0AAD8W2T8-F1
#
_entry.id   AF-A0AAD8W2T8-F1
#
_cell.length_a   1.000
_cell.length_b   1.000
_cell.length_c   1.000
_cell.angle_alpha   90.00
_cell.angle_beta   90.00
_cell.angle_gamma   90.00
#
_symmetry.space_group_name_H-M   'P 1'
#
loop_
_entity.id
_entity.type
_entity.pdbx_description
1 polymer ?
#
loop_
_entity_poly.entity_id
_entity_poly.type
_entity_poly.pdbx_seq_one_letter_code
_entity_poly.pdbx_strand_id
1 'polypeptide(L)'
;MIPISLTALVRTVKVLIIESIGPNLDVIVGFIRCFPCIDKLYIQSYLRKGMENVRQYDPADPIECLDLHLKEIFVDNYQGMRPDVNFAKFFVLNARVLKVLPHWKGSDKNKVMTTTIALL
;
A
#
# COMPACT_ATOMS: atom_id res chain seq x y z
N MET A 1 -0.07 0.05 -34.75
CA MET A 1 -0.37 0.15 -33.30
C MET A 1 0.64 -0.73 -32.57
N ILE A 2 1.48 -0.18 -31.71
CA ILE A 2 2.43 -0.97 -30.90
C ILE A 2 1.61 -1.63 -29.78
N PRO A 3 1.71 -2.95 -29.56
CA PRO A 3 0.97 -3.59 -28.48
C PRO A 3 1.53 -3.11 -27.14
N ILE A 4 0.74 -2.34 -26.40
CA ILE A 4 1.04 -2.01 -25.01
C ILE A 4 0.79 -3.29 -24.22
N SER A 5 1.83 -3.85 -23.62
CA SER A 5 1.65 -5.01 -22.74
C SER A 5 1.02 -4.56 -21.42
N LEU A 6 0.15 -5.40 -20.85
CA LEU A 6 -0.42 -5.17 -19.52
C LEU A 6 0.69 -4.92 -18.47
N THR A 7 1.82 -5.60 -18.63
CA THR A 7 3.04 -5.42 -17.81
C THR A 7 3.60 -4.00 -17.85
N ALA A 8 3.59 -3.35 -19.02
CA ALA A 8 4.00 -1.96 -19.15
C ALA A 8 2.99 -1.03 -18.47
N LEU A 9 1.69 -1.32 -18.61
CA LEU A 9 0.62 -0.50 -18.02
C LEU A 9 0.68 -0.51 -16.49
N VAL A 10 0.79 -1.68 -15.86
CA VAL A 10 0.82 -1.78 -14.38
C VAL A 10 2.05 -1.11 -13.76
N ARG A 11 3.15 -1.00 -14.52
CA ARG A 11 4.36 -0.28 -14.09
C ARG A 11 4.24 1.24 -14.13
N THR A 12 3.23 1.79 -14.80
CA THR A 12 2.97 3.24 -14.81
C THR A 12 2.28 3.72 -13.52
N VAL A 13 1.68 2.81 -12.74
CA VAL A 13 1.02 3.13 -11.48
C VAL A 13 2.06 3.50 -10.43
N LYS A 14 2.12 4.79 -10.09
CA LYS A 14 3.02 5.36 -9.07
C LYS A 14 2.36 5.63 -7.73
N VAL A 15 1.04 5.80 -7.72
CA VAL A 15 0.27 6.06 -6.52
C VAL A 15 -0.86 5.04 -6.47
N LEU A 16 -0.97 4.35 -5.34
CA LEU A 16 -2.07 3.42 -5.09
C LEU A 16 -2.82 3.86 -3.84
N ILE A 17 -4.14 3.95 -3.96
CA ILE A 17 -5.05 4.24 -2.86
C ILE A 17 -5.91 2.99 -2.66
N ILE A 18 -5.90 2.45 -1.44
CA ILE A 18 -6.69 1.29 -1.05
C ILE A 18 -7.69 1.75 -0.01
N GLU A 19 -8.96 1.64 -0.36
CA GLU A 19 -10.08 1.85 0.53
C GLU A 19 -10.63 0.48 0.95
N SER A 20 -10.58 0.16 2.23
CA SER A 20 -11.05 -1.14 2.72
C SER A 20 -11.64 -1.10 4.13
N ILE A 21 -12.51 -2.07 4.40
CA ILE A 21 -12.99 -2.36 5.76
C ILE A 21 -11.84 -3.05 6.50
N GLY A 22 -11.11 -2.30 7.34
CA GLY A 22 -9.87 -2.77 7.96
C GLY A 22 -8.69 -2.83 6.99
N PRO A 23 -7.46 -2.51 7.42
CA PRO A 23 -6.29 -2.84 6.62
C PRO A 23 -6.00 -4.33 6.75
N ASN A 24 -6.14 -5.06 5.64
CA ASN A 24 -5.72 -6.46 5.51
C ASN A 24 -4.38 -6.50 4.77
N LEU A 25 -3.32 -6.89 5.48
CA LEU A 25 -1.98 -6.92 4.93
C LEU A 25 -1.87 -7.78 3.67
N ASP A 26 -2.61 -8.89 3.61
CA ASP A 26 -2.59 -9.85 2.50
C ASP A 26 -3.12 -9.23 1.21
N VAL A 27 -4.22 -8.49 1.35
CA VAL A 27 -4.87 -7.78 0.24
C VAL A 27 -3.92 -6.70 -0.28
N ILE A 28 -3.32 -5.93 0.63
CA ILE A 28 -2.37 -4.87 0.29
C ILE A 28 -1.14 -5.43 -0.41
N VAL A 29 -0.59 -6.54 0.11
CA VAL A 29 0.53 -7.28 -0.51
C VAL A 29 0.16 -7.77 -1.91
N GLY A 30 -1.05 -8.29 -2.09
CA GLY A 30 -1.56 -8.68 -3.41
C GLY A 30 -1.56 -7.53 -4.40
N PHE A 31 -2.05 -6.35 -3.99
CA PHE A 31 -2.06 -5.18 -4.87
C PHE A 31 -0.66 -4.68 -5.22
N ILE A 32 0.26 -4.56 -4.26
CA ILE A 32 1.61 -4.08 -4.56
C ILE A 32 2.43 -5.08 -5.40
N ARG A 33 2.04 -6.37 -5.44
CA ARG A 33 2.59 -7.33 -6.42
C ARG A 33 2.12 -7.05 -7.83
N CYS A 34 0.86 -6.68 -8.00
CA CYS A 34 0.30 -6.33 -9.31
C CYS A 34 0.90 -5.03 -9.86
N PHE A 35 1.27 -4.10 -8.98
CA PHE A 35 1.82 -2.79 -9.33
C PHE A 35 3.24 -2.63 -8.76
N PRO A 36 4.24 -3.20 -9.43
CA PRO A 36 5.59 -3.34 -8.86
C PRO A 36 6.33 -2.00 -8.67
N CYS A 37 5.85 -0.89 -9.26
CA CYS A 37 6.56 0.39 -9.29
C CYS A 37 5.87 1.51 -8.49
N ILE A 38 5.06 1.17 -7.48
CA ILE A 38 4.39 2.15 -6.63
C ILE A 38 5.40 2.94 -5.81
N ASP A 39 5.31 4.26 -5.87
CA ASP A 39 6.08 5.21 -5.07
C ASP A 39 5.35 5.57 -3.76
N LYS A 40 4.02 5.71 -3.81
CA LYS A 40 3.17 6.13 -2.67
C LYS A 40 1.97 5.22 -2.47
N LEU A 41 1.79 4.72 -1.26
CA LEU A 41 0.66 3.87 -0.88
C LEU A 41 -0.21 4.57 0.17
N TYR A 42 -1.49 4.79 -0.15
CA TYR A 42 -2.49 5.31 0.78
C TYR A 42 -3.44 4.19 1.18
N ILE A 43 -3.64 4.02 2.48
CA ILE A 43 -4.49 2.98 3.06
C ILE A 43 -5.54 3.70 3.90
N GLN A 44 -6.76 3.75 3.38
CA GLN A 44 -7.91 4.33 4.03
C GLN A 44 -8.75 3.19 4.61
N SER A 45 -8.91 3.22 5.93
CA SER A 45 -9.67 2.20 6.63
C SER A 45 -10.83 2.80 7.41
N TYR A 46 -12.04 2.48 6.99
CA TYR A 46 -13.27 3.00 7.60
C TYR A 46 -13.65 2.29 8.91
N LEU A 47 -13.11 1.09 9.17
CA LEU A 47 -13.41 0.28 10.34
C LEU A 47 -12.14 -0.43 10.84
N ARG A 48 -11.89 -0.39 12.15
CA ARG A 48 -10.74 -1.06 12.81
C ARG A 48 -10.99 -2.56 13.06
N LYS A 49 -11.37 -3.31 12.04
CA LYS A 49 -11.61 -4.77 12.14
C LYS A 49 -10.55 -5.51 11.33
N GLY A 50 -9.92 -6.55 11.88
CA GLY A 50 -9.02 -7.42 11.10
C GLY A 50 -7.57 -6.94 10.92
N MET A 51 -7.05 -6.07 11.78
CA MET A 51 -5.60 -5.75 11.86
C MET A 51 -4.76 -6.88 12.49
N GLU A 52 -5.14 -8.14 12.25
CA GLU A 52 -4.33 -9.29 12.63
C GLU A 52 -3.30 -9.48 11.52
N ASN A 53 -2.10 -8.93 11.73
CA ASN A 53 -0.97 -9.15 10.84
C ASN A 53 -0.48 -10.59 11.03
N VAL A 54 -1.12 -11.55 10.37
CA VAL A 54 -0.79 -12.98 10.52
C VAL A 54 0.33 -13.41 9.56
N ARG A 55 0.62 -12.63 8.51
CA ARG A 55 1.70 -13.01 7.58
C ARG A 55 3.08 -12.59 8.07
N GLN A 56 3.92 -13.59 8.30
CA GLN A 56 5.37 -13.42 8.22
C GLN A 56 5.73 -13.20 6.75
N TYR A 57 6.50 -12.15 6.46
CA TYR A 57 7.11 -11.96 5.15
C TYR A 57 8.08 -13.11 4.91
N ASP A 58 7.94 -13.83 3.80
CA ASP A 58 8.92 -14.83 3.37
C ASP A 58 10.02 -14.13 2.55
N PRO A 59 11.27 -14.05 3.03
CA PRO A 59 12.37 -13.47 2.26
C PRO A 59 12.64 -14.18 0.92
N ALA A 60 12.15 -15.41 0.74
CA ALA A 60 12.25 -16.15 -0.52
C ALA A 60 11.25 -15.66 -1.60
N ASP A 61 10.30 -14.78 -1.25
CA ASP A 61 9.30 -14.21 -2.16
C ASP A 61 9.43 -12.67 -2.23
N PRO A 62 10.44 -12.16 -2.97
CA PRO A 62 10.76 -10.75 -3.03
C PRO A 62 9.65 -9.94 -3.70
N ILE A 63 9.27 -8.81 -3.09
CA ILE A 63 8.29 -7.90 -3.64
C ILE A 63 9.04 -6.67 -4.15
N GLU A 64 9.21 -6.58 -5.48
CA GLU A 64 9.94 -5.50 -6.16
C GLU A 64 9.51 -4.10 -5.67
N CYS A 65 8.21 -3.92 -5.45
CA CYS A 65 7.66 -2.66 -4.94
C CYS A 65 8.27 -2.26 -3.60
N LEU A 66 8.41 -3.20 -2.64
CA LEU A 66 8.98 -2.91 -1.32
C LEU A 66 10.49 -2.63 -1.42
N ASP A 67 11.19 -3.39 -2.26
CA ASP A 67 12.65 -3.28 -2.38
C ASP A 67 13.11 -2.00 -3.07
N LEU A 68 12.42 -1.57 -4.13
CA LEU A 68 12.96 -0.59 -5.08
C LEU A 68 12.15 0.70 -5.18
N HIS A 69 10.84 0.66 -4.93
CA HIS A 69 9.95 1.74 -5.37
C HIS A 69 9.19 2.42 -4.23
N LEU A 70 8.76 1.68 -3.20
CA LEU A 70 7.86 2.18 -2.18
C LEU A 70 8.58 3.16 -1.24
N LYS A 71 8.34 4.45 -1.46
CA LYS A 71 8.98 5.55 -0.74
C LYS A 71 8.13 6.07 0.41
N GLU A 72 6.81 6.07 0.24
CA GLU A 72 5.89 6.68 1.21
C GLU A 72 4.67 5.80 1.45
N ILE A 73 4.23 5.71 2.71
CA ILE A 73 3.01 5.02 3.11
C ILE A 73 2.21 5.93 4.02
N PHE A 74 0.91 6.02 3.75
CA PHE A 74 -0.04 6.80 4.53
C PHE A 74 -1.14 5.86 5.02
N VAL A 75 -1.25 5.71 6.33
CA VAL A 75 -2.31 4.91 6.97
C VAL A 75 -3.27 5.87 7.64
N ASP A 76 -4.51 5.91 7.18
CA ASP A 76 -5.55 6.72 7.80
C ASP A 76 -5.94 6.14 9.17
N ASN A 77 -6.36 7.01 10.08
CA ASN A 77 -6.77 6.66 11.45
C ASN A 77 -5.72 5.82 12.23
N TYR A 78 -4.43 6.06 11.99
CA TYR A 78 -3.33 5.49 12.78
C TYR A 78 -3.36 6.06 14.20
N GLN A 79 -3.62 5.24 15.22
CA GLN A 79 -3.70 5.66 16.63
C GLN A 79 -2.49 5.21 17.46
N GLY A 80 -1.51 4.52 16.83
CA GLY A 80 -0.34 3.99 17.52
C GLY A 80 -0.65 2.83 18.47
N MET A 81 -1.82 2.20 18.34
CA MET A 81 -2.15 1.00 19.11
C MET A 81 -1.36 -0.20 18.58
N ARG A 82 -1.27 -1.28 19.37
CA ARG A 82 -0.55 -2.51 18.99
C ARG A 82 -0.89 -3.02 17.57
N PRO A 83 -2.16 -3.04 17.11
CA PRO A 83 -2.48 -3.45 15.74
C PRO A 83 -1.91 -2.49 14.67
N ASP A 84 -1.96 -1.18 14.92
CA ASP A 84 -1.38 -0.15 14.04
C ASP A 84 0.13 -0.31 13.92
N VAL A 85 0.80 -0.52 15.07
CA VAL A 85 2.25 -0.72 15.15
C VAL A 85 2.66 -2.00 14.43
N ASN A 86 1.95 -3.11 14.66
CA ASN A 86 2.21 -4.38 13.98
C ASN A 86 2.05 -4.26 12.46
N PHE A 87 1.07 -3.49 12.01
CA PHE A 87 0.81 -3.27 10.59
C PHE A 87 1.93 -2.45 9.94
N ALA A 88 2.28 -1.31 10.55
CA ALA A 88 3.38 -0.47 10.08
C ALA A 88 4.73 -1.20 10.12
N LYS A 89 4.93 -2.07 11.11
CA LYS A 89 6.18 -2.85 11.28
C LYS A 89 6.50 -3.69 10.05
N PHE A 90 5.50 -4.26 9.37
CA PHE A 90 5.74 -5.00 8.14
C PHE A 90 6.48 -4.15 7.10
N PHE A 91 6.00 -2.93 6.84
CA PHE A 91 6.62 -2.08 5.84
C PHE A 91 7.97 -1.55 6.28
N VAL A 92 8.12 -1.19 7.55
CA VAL A 92 9.41 -0.73 8.10
C VAL A 92 10.49 -1.81 7.97
N LEU A 93 10.12 -3.09 8.14
CA LEU A 93 11.08 -4.20 8.05
C LEU A 93 11.40 -4.60 6.60
N ASN A 94 10.45 -4.46 5.68
CA ASN A 94 10.57 -5.04 4.34
C ASN A 94 10.76 -4.01 3.22
N ALA A 95 10.40 -2.73 3.43
CA ALA A 95 10.55 -1.70 2.40
C ALA A 95 11.89 -0.96 2.54
N ARG A 96 12.84 -1.25 1.65
CA ARG A 96 14.24 -0.79 1.76
C ARG A 96 14.43 0.70 1.51
N VAL A 97 13.61 1.29 0.66
CA VAL A 97 13.69 2.72 0.27
C VAL A 97 12.62 3.58 0.94
N LEU A 98 11.91 3.01 1.92
CA LEU A 98 10.84 3.68 2.63
C LEU A 98 11.35 4.87 3.43
N LYS A 99 10.84 6.05 3.11
CA LYS A 99 10.98 7.25 3.92
C LYS A 99 9.81 7.27 4.89
N VAL A 100 10.08 6.90 6.14
CA VAL A 100 9.04 6.85 7.18
C VAL A 100 8.46 8.25 7.39
N LEU A 101 7.18 8.43 7.06
CA LEU A 101 6.42 9.63 7.41
C LEU A 101 5.44 9.25 8.51
N PRO A 102 5.78 9.48 9.79
CA PRO A 102 4.84 9.27 10.86
C PRO A 102 3.75 10.34 10.71
N HIS A 103 2.49 9.90 10.64
CA HIS A 103 1.30 10.74 10.78
C HIS A 103 0.79 11.44 9.50
N TRP A 104 -0.25 10.87 8.88
CA TRP A 104 -1.15 11.61 8.00
C TRP A 104 -2.31 12.16 8.82
N LYS A 105 -2.34 13.48 9.05
CA LYS A 105 -3.49 14.15 9.65
C LYS A 105 -4.50 14.41 8.54
N GLY A 106 -5.50 13.54 8.42
CA GLY A 106 -6.56 13.69 7.44
C GLY A 106 -7.28 15.04 7.58
N SER A 107 -7.09 15.93 6.62
CA SER A 107 -8.00 17.04 6.29
C SER A 107 -7.60 17.62 4.95
N ASP A 108 -7.89 16.87 3.89
CA ASP A 108 -8.32 17.48 2.64
C ASP A 108 -9.30 16.52 1.96
N LYS A 109 -10.57 16.57 2.39
CA LYS A 109 -11.66 15.74 1.86
C LYS A 109 -12.02 16.06 0.40
N ASN A 110 -11.26 16.96 -0.25
CA ASN A 110 -11.47 17.42 -1.62
C ASN A 110 -10.45 16.89 -2.65
N LYS A 111 -9.59 15.93 -2.30
CA LYS A 111 -8.83 15.14 -3.29
C LYS A 111 -9.39 13.73 -3.40
N VAL A 112 -10.68 13.62 -3.71
CA VAL A 112 -11.19 12.42 -4.37
C VAL A 112 -10.69 12.48 -5.81
N MET A 113 -9.41 12.11 -6.03
CA MET A 113 -9.02 11.62 -7.34
C MET A 113 -9.57 10.21 -7.43
N THR A 114 -10.83 10.12 -7.85
CA THR A 114 -11.45 8.88 -8.32
C THR A 114 -10.62 8.37 -9.48
N THR A 115 -9.60 7.55 -9.21
CA THR A 115 -9.10 6.62 -10.20
C THR A 115 -9.81 5.31 -9.90
N THR A 116 -11.02 5.20 -10.46
CA THR A 116 -11.60 3.90 -10.76
C THR A 116 -10.55 3.15 -11.56
N ILE A 117 -9.82 2.24 -10.92
CA ILE A 117 -9.15 1.18 -11.67
C ILE A 117 -10.30 0.31 -12.14
N ALA A 118 -10.85 0.64 -13.30
CA ALA A 118 -11.65 -0.27 -14.09
C ALA A 118 -10.71 -1.42 -14.48
N LEU A 119 -10.62 -2.42 -13.63
CA LEU A 119 -10.13 -3.74 -14.01
C LEU A 119 -11.27 -4.37 -14.82
N LEU A 120 -11.15 -4.25 -16.15
CA LEU A 120 -11.88 -4.95 -17.22
C LEU A 120 -13.38 -5.20 -17.02
#